data_AF-A0A7V2CZD3-F1
#
_entry.id   AF-A0A7V2CZD3-F1
#
_cell.length_a   1.000
_cell.length_b   1.000
_cell.length_c   1.000
_cell.angle_alpha   90.00
_cell.angle_beta   90.00
_cell.angle_gamma   90.00
#
_symmetry.space_group_name_H-M   'P 1'
#
loop_
_entity.id
_entity.type
_entity.pdbx_description
1 polymer ?
#
loop_
_entity_poly.entity_id
_entity_poly.type
_entity_poly.pdbx_seq_one_letter_code
_entity_poly.pdbx_strand_id
1 'polypeptide(L)'
;RPSLSLVYLPHLDYNLQRLGPDDPRIGPDLEAIDRVAGELIDFYRARGVRVGVLSEYGIEAVRQPVHLNRLLRRRGWLAVKDELGTETLEVFSSAAFAVADHQVAHIYVRDPARVCEVREAVAAEPGVAEVLGREELAERGLAHERSGDLVAVAAKGAWFTYYYWEDEAKAPDFARTVDIHRKPGYDPVELFLDPAIRFPKLALGSRLVRKKLGFRTLMDVIPLDAGLVRGSHGRVPEETGDWPVLALEGTELARQMDAVEVFPQLVRFARASEG
;
A
#
# COMPACT_ATOMS: atom_id res chain seq x y z
N ARG A 1 -15.19 -32.54 0.31
CA ARG A 1 -15.30 -31.32 1.15
C ARG A 1 -13.89 -30.77 1.29
N PRO A 2 -13.62 -29.47 1.07
CA PRO A 2 -12.29 -28.91 1.29
C PRO A 2 -11.93 -28.97 2.78
N SER A 3 -10.65 -29.19 3.10
CA SER A 3 -10.14 -29.18 4.49
C SER A 3 -9.83 -27.77 4.99
N LEU A 4 -9.74 -26.78 4.09
CA LEU A 4 -9.51 -25.36 4.38
C LEU A 4 -10.33 -24.50 3.41
N SER A 5 -10.96 -23.45 3.94
CA SER A 5 -11.64 -22.41 3.17
C SER A 5 -11.08 -21.06 3.58
N LEU A 6 -10.65 -20.26 2.61
CA LEU A 6 -10.15 -18.91 2.83
C LEU A 6 -11.13 -17.92 2.19
N VAL A 7 -11.58 -16.94 2.97
CA VAL A 7 -12.48 -15.87 2.52
C VAL A 7 -11.79 -14.55 2.76
N TYR A 8 -11.71 -13.73 1.72
CA TYR A 8 -11.09 -12.40 1.78
C TYR A 8 -12.16 -11.32 1.70
N LEU A 9 -12.12 -10.37 2.63
CA LEU A 9 -13.10 -9.30 2.79
C LEU A 9 -12.41 -7.92 2.68
N PRO A 10 -12.12 -7.43 1.46
CA PRO A 10 -11.31 -6.23 1.24
C PRO A 10 -12.01 -4.89 1.53
N HIS A 11 -13.30 -4.91 1.85
CA HIS A 11 -14.16 -3.72 1.77
C HIS A 11 -13.60 -2.51 2.52
N LEU A 12 -13.09 -2.72 3.74
CA LEU A 12 -12.63 -1.63 4.59
C LEU A 12 -11.38 -0.94 4.07
N ASP A 13 -10.52 -1.66 3.36
CA ASP A 13 -9.21 -1.17 2.93
C ASP A 13 -9.33 0.14 2.13
N TYR A 14 -10.21 0.18 1.13
CA TYR A 14 -10.35 1.35 0.26
C TYR A 14 -10.90 2.59 0.98
N ASN A 15 -11.97 2.45 1.78
CA ASN A 15 -12.57 3.61 2.42
C ASN A 15 -11.75 4.11 3.60
N LEU A 16 -11.05 3.22 4.32
CA LEU A 16 -10.09 3.62 5.34
C LEU A 16 -8.93 4.42 4.73
N GLN A 17 -8.45 4.07 3.53
CA GLN A 17 -7.46 4.88 2.82
C GLN A 17 -8.01 6.22 2.33
N ARG A 18 -9.25 6.24 1.80
CA ARG A 18 -9.87 7.45 1.22
C ARG A 18 -10.32 8.48 2.25
N LEU A 19 -10.94 8.01 3.33
CA LEU A 19 -11.58 8.85 4.34
C LEU A 19 -10.71 9.00 5.59
N GLY A 20 -9.89 7.98 5.89
CA GLY A 20 -9.12 7.87 7.12
C GLY A 20 -9.86 7.02 8.15
N PRO A 21 -9.14 6.39 9.10
CA PRO A 21 -9.75 5.49 10.09
C PRO A 21 -10.69 6.19 11.07
N ASP A 22 -10.49 7.49 11.31
CA ASP A 22 -11.27 8.27 12.27
C ASP A 22 -12.50 8.97 11.66
N ASP A 23 -12.76 8.80 10.37
CA ASP A 23 -13.88 9.50 9.71
C ASP A 23 -15.23 8.86 10.12
N PRO A 24 -16.22 9.64 10.57
CA PRO A 24 -17.51 9.10 11.01
C PRO A 24 -18.28 8.33 9.92
N ARG A 25 -17.94 8.54 8.64
CA ARG A 25 -18.52 7.80 7.52
C ARG A 25 -18.01 6.36 7.42
N ILE A 26 -16.96 5.99 8.17
CA ILE A 26 -16.48 4.61 8.29
C ILE A 26 -17.44 3.75 9.13
N GLY A 27 -18.21 4.35 10.04
CA GLY A 27 -19.16 3.62 10.89
C GLY A 27 -20.10 2.69 10.12
N PRO A 28 -20.81 3.18 9.09
CA PRO A 28 -21.63 2.33 8.22
C PRO A 28 -20.87 1.20 7.51
N ASP A 29 -19.62 1.40 7.11
CA ASP A 29 -18.81 0.35 6.48
C ASP A 29 -18.43 -0.75 7.50
N LEU A 30 -18.16 -0.36 8.76
CA LEU A 30 -17.94 -1.29 9.86
C LEU A 30 -19.20 -2.11 10.19
N GLU A 31 -20.38 -1.48 10.20
CA GLU A 31 -21.64 -2.21 10.38
C GLU A 31 -21.92 -3.19 9.24
N ALA A 32 -21.59 -2.80 8.00
CA ALA A 32 -21.77 -3.64 6.83
C ALA A 32 -20.85 -4.87 6.87
N ILE A 33 -19.57 -4.68 7.20
CA ILE A 33 -18.60 -5.77 7.24
C ILE A 33 -18.81 -6.70 8.42
N ASP A 34 -19.23 -6.17 9.58
CA ASP A 34 -19.61 -6.98 10.75
C ASP A 34 -20.77 -7.92 10.42
N ARG A 35 -21.80 -7.41 9.74
CA ARG A 35 -22.94 -8.23 9.28
C ARG A 35 -22.49 -9.35 8.35
N VAL A 36 -21.70 -9.04 7.33
CA VAL A 36 -21.22 -10.03 6.35
C VAL A 36 -20.32 -11.07 7.05
N ALA A 37 -19.42 -10.63 7.93
CA ALA A 37 -18.56 -11.53 8.68
C ALA A 37 -19.36 -12.45 9.61
N GLY A 38 -20.36 -11.91 10.32
CA GLY A 38 -21.27 -12.67 11.18
C GLY A 38 -22.07 -13.72 10.41
N GLU A 39 -22.68 -13.33 9.28
CA GLU A 39 -23.41 -14.26 8.41
C GLU A 39 -22.53 -15.42 7.90
N LEU A 40 -21.28 -15.12 7.53
CA LEU A 40 -20.31 -16.12 7.11
C LEU A 40 -19.91 -17.05 8.27
N ILE A 41 -19.64 -16.49 9.44
CA ILE A 41 -19.29 -17.25 10.64
C ILE A 41 -20.42 -18.24 10.97
N ASP A 42 -21.66 -17.77 11.02
CA ASP A 42 -22.83 -18.60 11.31
C ASP A 42 -23.05 -19.68 10.24
N PHE A 43 -22.88 -19.33 8.97
CA PHE A 43 -22.99 -20.26 7.85
C PHE A 43 -21.99 -21.44 7.98
N TYR A 44 -20.74 -21.15 8.34
CA TYR A 44 -19.70 -22.17 8.49
C TYR A 44 -19.86 -22.98 9.77
N ARG A 45 -20.22 -22.35 10.89
CA ARG A 45 -20.51 -23.02 12.16
C ARG A 45 -21.64 -24.03 12.05
N ALA A 46 -22.74 -23.66 11.37
CA ALA A 46 -23.87 -24.56 11.13
C ALA A 46 -23.49 -25.83 10.34
N ARG A 47 -22.32 -25.84 9.69
CA ARG A 47 -21.77 -26.98 8.93
C ARG A 47 -20.65 -27.72 9.68
N GLY A 48 -20.43 -27.40 10.94
CA GLY A 48 -19.38 -27.99 11.77
C GLY A 48 -17.97 -27.55 11.36
N VAL A 49 -17.83 -26.40 10.67
CA VAL A 49 -16.53 -25.81 10.32
C VAL A 49 -16.12 -24.85 11.41
N ARG A 50 -14.91 -25.01 11.95
CA ARG A 50 -14.30 -24.05 12.90
C ARG A 50 -13.85 -22.81 12.14
N VAL A 51 -14.10 -21.64 12.70
CA VAL A 51 -13.79 -20.37 12.04
C VAL A 51 -12.63 -19.66 12.73
N GLY A 52 -11.74 -19.09 11.92
CA GLY A 52 -10.69 -18.19 12.35
C GLY A 52 -10.83 -16.85 11.63
N VAL A 53 -10.53 -15.76 12.33
CA VAL A 53 -10.49 -14.40 11.80
C VAL A 53 -9.06 -13.89 11.91
N LEU A 54 -8.53 -13.39 10.80
CA LEU A 54 -7.22 -12.77 10.70
C LEU A 54 -7.38 -11.43 10.01
N SER A 55 -6.89 -10.37 10.63
CA SER A 55 -6.61 -9.10 9.97
C SER A 55 -5.13 -9.05 9.59
N GLU A 56 -4.82 -8.51 8.41
CA GLU A 56 -3.45 -8.48 7.88
C GLU A 56 -2.64 -7.32 8.48
N TYR A 57 -3.25 -6.13 8.59
CA TYR A 57 -2.63 -4.91 9.09
C TYR A 57 -3.70 -3.92 9.56
N GLY A 58 -3.29 -2.99 10.42
CA GLY A 58 -4.07 -1.79 10.73
C GLY A 58 -3.84 -0.68 9.71
N ILE A 59 -4.78 0.26 9.62
CA ILE A 59 -4.66 1.47 8.80
C ILE A 59 -4.61 2.68 9.74
N GLU A 60 -3.52 3.45 9.66
CA GLU A 60 -3.32 4.68 10.44
C GLU A 60 -3.71 5.91 9.63
N ALA A 61 -4.13 6.97 10.31
CA ALA A 61 -4.40 8.26 9.68
C ALA A 61 -3.11 8.89 9.12
N VAL A 62 -3.14 9.34 7.86
CA VAL A 62 -2.02 10.04 7.21
C VAL A 62 -2.43 11.37 6.60
N ARG A 63 -1.47 12.28 6.54
CA ARG A 63 -1.64 13.64 5.97
C ARG A 63 -0.42 14.16 5.21
N GLN A 64 0.74 13.53 5.38
CA GLN A 64 2.00 13.98 4.80
C GLN A 64 2.47 12.99 3.71
N PRO A 65 2.23 13.27 2.42
CA PRO A 65 2.88 12.53 1.35
C PRO A 65 4.37 12.89 1.30
N VAL A 66 5.22 11.87 1.11
CA VAL A 66 6.68 12.00 1.00
C VAL A 66 7.10 11.47 -0.37
N HIS A 67 7.79 12.30 -1.14
CA HIS A 67 8.16 12.02 -2.53
C HIS A 67 9.63 11.60 -2.63
N LEU A 68 9.96 10.40 -2.16
CA LEU A 68 11.35 9.91 -2.14
C LEU A 68 12.00 9.94 -3.53
N ASN A 69 11.26 9.58 -4.58
CA ASN A 69 11.79 9.64 -5.94
C ASN A 69 12.09 11.07 -6.43
N ARG A 70 11.32 12.08 -5.99
CA ARG A 70 11.66 13.50 -6.24
C ARG A 70 12.94 13.90 -5.50
N LEU A 71 13.11 13.47 -4.24
CA LEU A 71 14.37 13.67 -3.51
C LEU A 71 15.57 13.08 -4.27
N LEU A 72 15.49 11.79 -4.63
CA LEU A 72 16.56 11.09 -5.35
C LEU A 72 16.85 11.76 -6.71
N ARG A 73 15.82 12.27 -7.38
CA ARG A 73 15.96 13.05 -8.62
C ARG A 73 16.68 14.37 -8.41
N ARG A 74 16.32 15.16 -7.40
CA ARG A 74 17.00 16.44 -7.09
C ARG A 74 18.48 16.25 -6.73
N ARG A 75 18.84 15.09 -6.17
CA ARG A 75 20.23 14.69 -5.92
C ARG A 75 20.97 14.20 -7.17
N GLY A 76 20.29 14.09 -8.32
CA GLY A 76 20.84 13.57 -9.57
C GLY A 76 21.01 12.05 -9.59
N TRP A 77 20.39 11.32 -8.66
CA TRP A 77 20.49 9.86 -8.58
C TRP A 77 19.39 9.12 -9.33
N LEU A 78 18.21 9.73 -9.49
CA LEU A 78 17.13 9.18 -10.30
C LEU A 78 17.15 9.81 -11.69
N ALA A 79 17.15 8.96 -12.72
CA ALA A 79 17.10 9.35 -14.11
C ALA A 79 15.67 9.26 -14.65
N VAL A 80 15.29 10.24 -15.46
CA VAL A 80 14.04 10.23 -16.24
C VAL A 80 14.36 10.50 -17.70
N LYS A 81 13.51 10.00 -18.59
CA LYS A 81 13.57 10.24 -20.02
C LYS A 81 12.32 10.97 -20.48
N ASP A 82 12.50 11.95 -21.38
CA ASP A 82 11.37 12.58 -22.06
C ASP A 82 10.79 11.61 -23.10
N GLU A 83 9.52 11.28 -22.93
CA GLU A 83 8.74 10.49 -23.86
C GLU A 83 7.46 11.26 -24.20
N LEU A 84 7.48 11.89 -25.38
CA LEU A 84 6.36 12.67 -25.92
C LEU A 84 5.94 13.83 -24.99
N GLY A 85 6.91 14.48 -24.33
CA GLY A 85 6.65 15.58 -23.39
C GLY A 85 6.24 15.15 -21.99
N THR A 86 6.14 13.85 -21.72
CA THR A 86 6.00 13.27 -20.37
C THR A 86 7.32 12.63 -19.94
N GLU A 87 7.49 12.41 -18.64
CA GLU A 87 8.70 11.82 -18.08
C GLU A 87 8.47 10.34 -17.76
N THR A 88 9.35 9.46 -18.23
CA THR A 88 9.38 8.03 -17.88
C THR A 88 10.57 7.75 -16.97
N LEU A 89 10.37 7.00 -15.88
CA LEU A 89 11.44 6.56 -14.97
C LEU A 89 12.40 5.60 -15.68
N GLU A 90 13.70 5.93 -15.68
CA GLU A 90 14.77 5.09 -16.24
C GLU A 90 15.51 4.36 -15.12
N VAL A 91 14.99 3.20 -14.71
CA VAL A 91 15.57 2.39 -13.62
C VAL A 91 17.02 1.98 -13.90
N PHE A 92 17.32 1.58 -15.14
CA PHE A 92 18.65 1.15 -15.56
C PHE A 92 19.63 2.28 -15.82
N SER A 93 19.23 3.54 -15.70
CA SER A 93 20.14 4.70 -15.69
C SER A 93 20.22 5.40 -14.34
N SER A 94 19.31 5.08 -13.41
CA SER A 94 19.28 5.64 -12.06
C SER A 94 20.38 5.05 -11.17
N ALA A 95 21.15 5.90 -10.51
CA ALA A 95 22.05 5.50 -9.43
C ALA A 95 21.27 5.02 -8.20
N ALA A 96 20.10 5.62 -7.94
CA ALA A 96 19.14 5.14 -6.95
C ALA A 96 17.69 5.50 -7.34
N PHE A 97 16.74 4.62 -7.01
CA PHE A 97 15.30 4.87 -7.13
C PHE A 97 14.53 4.11 -6.05
N ALA A 98 13.33 4.56 -5.75
CA ALA A 98 12.43 3.97 -4.77
C ALA A 98 11.21 3.33 -5.44
N VAL A 99 10.82 2.16 -4.95
CA VAL A 99 9.51 1.53 -5.17
C VAL A 99 8.72 1.73 -3.88
N ALA A 100 7.66 2.54 -3.94
CA ALA A 100 6.93 3.00 -2.76
C ALA A 100 5.57 2.30 -2.63
N ASP A 101 5.31 1.67 -1.50
CA ASP A 101 4.03 1.04 -1.21
C ASP A 101 3.57 1.50 0.18
N HIS A 102 2.64 2.45 0.20
CA HIS A 102 2.13 3.06 1.42
C HIS A 102 3.25 3.62 2.33
N GLN A 103 3.40 3.10 3.56
CA GLN A 103 4.35 3.61 4.57
C GLN A 103 5.70 2.91 4.51
N VAL A 104 5.95 2.10 3.47
CA VAL A 104 7.21 1.40 3.23
C VAL A 104 7.70 1.70 1.82
N ALA A 105 9.01 1.91 1.65
CA ALA A 105 9.60 2.06 0.33
C ALA A 105 10.90 1.26 0.23
N HIS A 106 10.98 0.41 -0.81
CA HIS A 106 12.19 -0.29 -1.18
C HIS A 106 13.04 0.63 -2.04
N ILE A 107 14.29 0.87 -1.65
CA ILE A 107 15.21 1.76 -2.37
C ILE A 107 16.34 0.91 -2.92
N TYR A 108 16.51 0.96 -4.23
CA TYR A 108 17.55 0.26 -4.96
C TYR A 108 18.69 1.23 -5.25
N VAL A 109 19.92 0.83 -4.93
CA VAL A 109 21.13 1.62 -5.13
C VAL A 109 22.10 0.80 -5.96
N ARG A 110 22.41 1.30 -7.16
CA ARG A 110 23.23 0.57 -8.14
C ARG A 110 24.67 0.35 -7.67
N ASP A 111 25.26 1.39 -7.11
CA ASP A 111 26.66 1.38 -6.66
C ASP A 111 26.70 1.21 -5.14
N PRO A 112 27.21 0.07 -4.63
CA PRO A 112 27.34 -0.17 -3.20
C PRO A 112 28.10 0.93 -2.45
N ALA A 113 29.04 1.62 -3.11
CA ALA A 113 29.80 2.71 -2.50
C ALA A 113 28.93 3.93 -2.16
N ARG A 114 27.73 4.06 -2.74
CA ARG A 114 26.79 5.16 -2.51
C ARG A 114 25.70 4.84 -1.49
N VAL A 115 25.63 3.61 -0.98
CA VAL A 115 24.55 3.19 -0.07
C VAL A 115 24.47 4.08 1.17
N CYS A 116 25.61 4.41 1.79
CA CYS A 116 25.65 5.30 2.95
C CYS A 116 25.13 6.72 2.61
N GLU A 117 25.58 7.28 1.49
CA GLU A 117 25.17 8.61 1.02
C GLU A 117 23.65 8.69 0.75
N VAL A 118 23.09 7.66 0.10
CA VAL A 118 21.64 7.56 -0.16
C VAL A 118 20.87 7.38 1.15
N ARG A 119 21.36 6.51 2.04
CA ARG A 119 20.74 6.27 3.36
C ARG A 119 20.63 7.55 4.18
N GLU A 120 21.72 8.32 4.29
CA GLU A 120 21.75 9.59 5.02
C GLU A 120 20.78 10.61 4.41
N ALA A 121 20.75 10.72 3.08
CA ALA A 121 19.84 11.64 2.40
C ALA A 121 18.37 11.31 2.63
N VAL A 122 18.01 10.02 2.58
CA VAL A 122 16.64 9.54 2.80
C VAL A 122 16.26 9.67 4.28
N ALA A 123 17.15 9.33 5.20
CA ALA A 123 16.90 9.46 6.63
C ALA A 123 16.71 10.92 7.07
N ALA A 124 17.31 11.88 6.36
CA ALA A 124 17.13 13.30 6.60
C ALA A 124 15.83 13.88 6.01
N GLU A 125 15.10 13.14 5.18
CA GLU A 125 13.87 13.62 4.54
C GLU A 125 12.73 13.70 5.58
N PRO A 126 12.06 14.85 5.74
CA PRO A 126 10.93 14.96 6.64
C PRO A 126 9.81 13.95 6.31
N GLY A 127 9.38 13.20 7.33
CA GLY A 127 8.37 12.15 7.18
C GLY A 127 8.93 10.74 6.99
N VAL A 128 10.26 10.57 6.96
CA VAL A 128 10.93 9.27 7.13
C VAL A 128 11.23 9.06 8.60
N ALA A 129 10.82 7.92 9.17
CA ALA A 129 11.17 7.55 10.55
C ALA A 129 12.45 6.73 10.62
N GLU A 130 12.63 5.83 9.66
CA GLU A 130 13.72 4.87 9.69
C GLU A 130 14.16 4.49 8.27
N VAL A 131 15.45 4.22 8.11
CA VAL A 131 16.01 3.61 6.91
C VAL A 131 16.84 2.40 7.31
N LEU A 132 16.35 1.22 6.95
CA LEU A 132 16.94 -0.08 7.22
C LEU A 132 17.97 -0.40 6.14
N GLY A 133 19.18 -0.75 6.55
CA GLY A 133 20.19 -1.35 5.70
C GLY A 133 20.17 -2.87 5.78
N ARG A 134 21.17 -3.51 5.19
CA ARG A 134 21.26 -4.98 5.08
C ARG A 134 21.29 -5.67 6.44
N GLU A 135 21.99 -5.11 7.41
CA GLU A 135 22.11 -5.67 8.76
C GLU A 135 20.77 -5.60 9.49
N GLU A 136 20.12 -4.42 9.51
CA GLU A 136 18.82 -4.25 10.18
C GLU A 136 17.71 -5.05 9.49
N LEU A 137 17.77 -5.19 8.15
CA LEU A 137 16.87 -6.08 7.42
C LEU A 137 17.07 -7.55 7.81
N ALA A 138 18.31 -8.00 8.00
CA ALA A 138 18.59 -9.37 8.40
C ALA A 138 18.08 -9.66 9.82
N GLU A 139 18.31 -8.73 10.75
CA GLU A 139 17.82 -8.81 12.13
C GLU A 139 16.29 -8.90 12.21
N ARG A 140 15.58 -8.23 11.29
CA ARG A 140 14.11 -8.25 11.21
C ARG A 140 13.54 -9.38 10.34
N GLY A 141 14.38 -10.26 9.79
CA GLY A 141 13.93 -11.33 8.89
C GLY A 141 13.43 -10.82 7.51
N LEU A 142 13.80 -9.61 7.13
CA LEU A 142 13.42 -8.93 5.88
C LEU A 142 14.53 -8.94 4.82
N ALA A 143 15.68 -9.56 5.10
CA ALA A 143 16.79 -9.72 4.15
C ALA A 143 16.45 -10.76 3.06
N HIS A 144 15.61 -10.37 2.11
CA HIS A 144 15.20 -11.16 0.96
C HIS A 144 15.85 -10.63 -0.33
N GLU A 145 16.06 -11.48 -1.34
CA GLU A 145 16.63 -11.07 -2.65
C GLU A 145 15.79 -10.02 -3.39
N ARG A 146 14.52 -9.84 -2.98
CA ARG A 146 13.58 -8.85 -3.53
C ARG A 146 13.53 -7.56 -2.71
N SER A 147 14.15 -7.55 -1.54
CA SER A 147 14.26 -6.34 -0.74
C SER A 147 15.16 -5.32 -1.44
N GLY A 148 14.89 -4.04 -1.24
CA GLY A 148 15.79 -2.99 -1.71
C GLY A 148 17.14 -3.07 -1.00
N ASP A 149 18.14 -2.38 -1.53
CA ASP A 149 19.42 -2.19 -0.83
C ASP A 149 19.23 -1.43 0.49
N LEU A 150 18.19 -0.59 0.53
CA LEU A 150 17.64 0.04 1.73
C LEU A 150 16.12 -0.12 1.74
N VAL A 151 15.52 -0.11 2.94
CA VAL A 151 14.06 0.00 3.10
C VAL A 151 13.76 1.18 4.00
N ALA A 152 13.01 2.17 3.50
CA ALA A 152 12.54 3.30 4.27
C ALA A 152 11.16 3.00 4.88
N VAL A 153 10.97 3.41 6.13
CA VAL A 153 9.69 3.34 6.85
C VAL A 153 9.24 4.76 7.16
N ALA A 154 8.00 5.07 6.84
CA ALA A 154 7.44 6.40 7.06
C ALA A 154 7.23 6.68 8.55
N ALA A 155 7.36 7.96 8.91
CA ALA A 155 6.94 8.46 10.21
C ALA A 155 5.41 8.40 10.36
N LYS A 156 4.94 8.41 11.60
CA LYS A 156 3.52 8.48 11.92
C LYS A 156 2.86 9.67 11.21
N GLY A 157 1.74 9.43 10.53
CA GLY A 157 1.04 10.43 9.74
C GLY A 157 1.63 10.73 8.36
N ALA A 158 2.73 10.08 7.98
CA ALA A 158 3.34 10.18 6.66
C ALA A 158 3.19 8.88 5.86
N TRP A 159 3.31 9.00 4.53
CA TRP A 159 3.32 7.88 3.57
C TRP A 159 4.14 8.25 2.33
N PHE A 160 4.58 7.26 1.56
CA PHE A 160 5.44 7.45 0.40
C PHE A 160 4.67 7.36 -0.92
N THR A 161 4.84 8.35 -1.78
CA THR A 161 4.36 8.28 -3.16
C THR A 161 5.43 7.70 -4.08
N TYR A 162 5.03 7.12 -5.21
CA TYR A 162 5.99 6.72 -6.25
C TYR A 162 6.48 7.90 -7.12
N TYR A 163 5.93 9.10 -6.96
CA TYR A 163 6.06 10.21 -7.91
C TYR A 163 7.52 10.64 -8.10
N TYR A 164 7.95 10.69 -9.36
CA TYR A 164 9.31 11.07 -9.77
C TYR A 164 9.35 12.32 -10.67
N TRP A 165 8.20 12.79 -11.14
CA TRP A 165 8.07 14.06 -11.87
C TRP A 165 7.95 15.23 -10.91
N GLU A 166 8.64 16.33 -11.19
CA GLU A 166 8.54 17.58 -10.41
C GLU A 166 7.41 18.48 -10.93
N ASP A 167 7.10 18.42 -12.23
CA ASP A 167 6.01 19.14 -12.88
C ASP A 167 4.88 18.16 -13.24
N GLU A 168 3.67 18.40 -12.74
CA GLU A 168 2.50 17.57 -13.03
C GLU A 168 2.12 17.53 -14.51
N ALA A 169 2.46 18.56 -15.30
CA ALA A 169 2.26 18.55 -16.74
C ALA A 169 3.13 17.51 -17.45
N LYS A 170 4.22 17.07 -16.79
CA LYS A 170 5.13 16.03 -17.27
C LYS A 170 4.85 14.66 -16.69
N ALA A 171 3.83 14.52 -15.85
CA ALA A 171 3.44 13.22 -15.32
C ALA A 171 3.12 12.25 -16.48
N PRO A 172 3.54 10.97 -16.40
CA PRO A 172 3.15 9.98 -17.39
C PRO A 172 1.63 9.86 -17.52
N ASP A 173 1.17 9.55 -18.73
CA ASP A 173 -0.25 9.27 -19.01
C ASP A 173 -0.87 8.29 -18.00
N PHE A 174 -0.14 7.24 -17.64
CA PHE A 174 -0.62 6.20 -16.73
C PHE A 174 -0.86 6.70 -15.30
N ALA A 175 -0.24 7.80 -14.89
CA ALA A 175 -0.37 8.35 -13.54
C ALA A 175 -1.80 8.82 -13.25
N ARG A 176 -2.52 9.29 -14.28
CA ARG A 176 -3.92 9.72 -14.18
C ARG A 176 -4.92 8.59 -14.41
N THR A 177 -4.45 7.35 -14.46
CA THR A 177 -5.27 6.16 -14.70
C THR A 177 -5.05 5.12 -13.61
N VAL A 178 -5.90 4.08 -13.61
CA VAL A 178 -5.67 2.84 -12.84
C VAL A 178 -4.75 1.93 -13.67
N ASP A 179 -3.45 1.93 -13.35
CA ASP A 179 -2.42 1.17 -14.09
C ASP A 179 -1.31 0.69 -13.14
N ILE A 180 -1.69 -0.27 -12.29
CA ILE A 180 -0.86 -0.81 -11.20
C ILE A 180 0.45 -1.44 -11.67
N HIS A 181 0.59 -1.80 -12.95
CA HIS A 181 1.78 -2.48 -13.46
C HIS A 181 2.89 -1.53 -13.92
N ARG A 182 2.54 -0.30 -14.26
CA ARG A 182 3.51 0.71 -14.72
C ARG A 182 3.99 1.63 -13.60
N LYS A 183 3.26 1.69 -12.49
CA LYS A 183 3.62 2.48 -11.32
C LYS A 183 4.72 1.75 -10.54
N PRO A 184 5.89 2.37 -10.26
CA PRO A 184 6.92 1.80 -9.40
C PRO A 184 6.48 1.91 -7.93
N GLY A 185 5.38 1.25 -7.59
CA GLY A 185 4.71 1.39 -6.30
C GLY A 185 3.19 1.33 -6.38
N TYR A 186 2.56 1.42 -5.22
CA TYR A 186 1.10 1.57 -5.09
C TYR A 186 0.73 3.06 -5.00
N ASP A 187 -0.46 3.41 -5.50
CA ASP A 187 -0.96 4.78 -5.53
C ASP A 187 -2.41 4.85 -5.01
N PRO A 188 -2.61 5.13 -3.70
CA PRO A 188 -3.95 5.22 -3.12
C PRO A 188 -4.80 6.34 -3.74
N VAL A 189 -4.19 7.27 -4.48
CA VAL A 189 -4.91 8.33 -5.18
C VAL A 189 -5.81 7.76 -6.30
N GLU A 190 -5.54 6.55 -6.78
CA GLU A 190 -6.42 5.80 -7.71
C GLU A 190 -7.84 5.56 -7.18
N LEU A 191 -8.03 5.65 -5.86
CA LEU A 191 -9.32 5.50 -5.21
C LEU A 191 -10.21 6.75 -5.33
N PHE A 192 -9.72 7.81 -5.97
CA PHE A 192 -10.39 9.08 -6.12
C PHE A 192 -10.68 9.38 -7.60
N LEU A 193 -11.83 9.99 -7.84
CA LEU A 193 -12.06 10.73 -9.08
C LEU A 193 -11.50 12.13 -8.88
N ASP A 194 -10.76 12.61 -9.89
CA ASP A 194 -10.11 13.91 -9.85
C ASP A 194 -11.12 15.03 -9.54
N PRO A 195 -11.01 15.69 -8.37
CA PRO A 195 -11.92 16.75 -7.95
C PRO A 195 -11.94 17.95 -8.91
N ALA A 196 -10.90 18.13 -9.73
CA ALA A 196 -10.85 19.19 -10.74
C ALA A 196 -11.77 18.91 -11.94
N ILE A 197 -12.21 17.66 -12.13
CA ILE A 197 -13.15 17.31 -13.20
C ILE A 197 -14.56 17.80 -12.83
N ARG A 198 -14.99 18.90 -13.44
CA ARG A 198 -16.29 19.53 -13.18
C ARG A 198 -17.50 18.61 -13.33
N PHE A 199 -17.46 17.68 -14.29
CA PHE A 199 -18.55 16.74 -14.57
C PHE A 199 -18.03 15.29 -14.68
N PRO A 200 -17.70 14.61 -13.56
CA PRO A 200 -17.00 13.33 -13.59
C PRO A 200 -17.75 12.24 -14.37
N LYS A 201 -19.08 12.14 -14.20
CA LYS A 201 -19.92 11.17 -14.93
C LYS A 201 -19.90 11.40 -16.44
N LEU A 202 -19.94 12.66 -16.88
CA LEU A 202 -19.88 13.01 -18.30
C LEU A 202 -18.49 12.70 -18.88
N ALA A 203 -17.43 13.06 -18.14
CA ALA A 203 -16.06 12.79 -18.56
C ALA A 203 -15.81 11.28 -18.71
N LEU A 204 -16.22 10.48 -17.72
CA LEU A 204 -16.18 9.01 -17.79
C LEU A 204 -17.00 8.46 -18.96
N GLY A 205 -18.25 8.91 -19.10
CA GLY A 205 -19.14 8.49 -20.18
C GLY A 205 -18.56 8.78 -21.57
N SER A 206 -18.00 9.97 -21.79
CA SER A 206 -17.38 10.35 -23.06
C SER A 206 -16.17 9.48 -23.42
N ARG A 207 -15.33 9.13 -22.43
CA ARG A 207 -14.17 8.24 -22.62
C ARG A 207 -14.60 6.82 -22.96
N LEU A 208 -15.63 6.30 -22.30
CA LEU A 208 -16.22 5.00 -22.62
C LEU A 208 -16.79 4.97 -24.04
N VAL A 209 -17.49 6.03 -24.47
CA VAL A 209 -18.01 6.13 -25.84
C VAL A 209 -16.86 6.13 -26.85
N ARG A 210 -15.82 6.96 -26.66
CA ARG A 210 -14.64 6.98 -27.55
C ARG A 210 -13.92 5.63 -27.61
N LYS A 211 -13.72 4.98 -26.46
CA LYS A 211 -13.16 3.62 -26.38
C LYS A 211 -14.01 2.63 -27.17
N LYS A 212 -15.34 2.67 -27.03
CA LYS A 212 -16.27 1.80 -27.77
C LYS A 212 -16.25 2.05 -29.28
N LEU A 213 -15.98 3.28 -29.70
CA LEU A 213 -15.80 3.66 -31.10
C LEU A 213 -14.41 3.31 -31.67
N GLY A 214 -13.54 2.66 -30.87
CA GLY A 214 -12.22 2.20 -31.33
C GLY A 214 -11.10 3.25 -31.25
N PHE A 215 -11.35 4.43 -30.67
CA PHE A 215 -10.31 5.42 -30.46
C PHE A 215 -9.37 5.00 -29.32
N ARG A 216 -8.07 5.24 -29.51
CA ARG A 216 -7.09 5.19 -28.41
C ARG A 216 -7.49 6.22 -27.36
N THR A 217 -7.97 5.73 -26.22
CA THR A 217 -8.57 6.55 -25.16
C THR A 217 -8.02 6.13 -23.82
N LEU A 218 -7.49 7.11 -23.07
CA LEU A 218 -7.09 6.91 -21.69
C LEU A 218 -8.28 7.11 -20.76
N MET A 219 -8.25 6.43 -19.60
CA MET A 219 -9.18 6.67 -18.51
C MET A 219 -8.57 7.63 -17.50
N ASP A 220 -8.19 8.81 -17.99
CA ASP A 220 -7.49 9.87 -17.27
C ASP A 220 -8.44 10.63 -16.32
N VAL A 221 -8.88 9.96 -15.27
CA VAL A 221 -9.83 10.49 -14.25
C VAL A 221 -9.26 10.48 -12.84
N ILE A 222 -8.03 10.04 -12.67
CA ILE A 222 -7.36 9.96 -11.37
C ILE A 222 -6.57 11.27 -11.13
N PRO A 223 -6.67 11.89 -9.94
CA PRO A 223 -5.90 13.08 -9.62
C PRO A 223 -4.41 12.72 -9.38
N LEU A 224 -3.56 13.75 -9.31
CA LEU A 224 -2.16 13.61 -8.86
C LEU A 224 -1.93 14.20 -7.46
N ASP A 225 -3.01 14.64 -6.80
CA ASP A 225 -2.94 15.20 -5.45
C ASP A 225 -2.87 14.09 -4.39
N ALA A 226 -1.64 13.78 -3.98
CA ALA A 226 -1.36 12.84 -2.90
C ALA A 226 -1.90 13.31 -1.53
N GLY A 227 -2.26 14.58 -1.38
CA GLY A 227 -2.86 15.12 -0.17
C GLY A 227 -4.30 14.65 0.07
N LEU A 228 -4.93 13.97 -0.91
CA LEU A 228 -6.28 13.41 -0.78
C LEU A 228 -6.33 12.15 0.10
N VAL A 229 -5.23 11.40 0.17
CA VAL A 229 -5.14 10.16 0.95
C VAL A 229 -5.21 10.49 2.45
N ARG A 230 -6.02 9.74 3.18
CA ARG A 230 -6.29 9.96 4.61
C ARG A 230 -5.94 8.78 5.51
N GLY A 231 -5.80 7.58 4.94
CA GLY A 231 -5.33 6.40 5.64
C GLY A 231 -4.23 5.68 4.86
N SER A 232 -3.30 5.05 5.57
CA SER A 232 -2.24 4.23 4.99
C SER A 232 -1.79 3.14 5.97
N HIS A 233 -1.04 2.15 5.49
CA HIS A 233 -0.50 1.07 6.32
C HIS A 233 0.95 0.72 5.95
N GLY A 234 1.54 -0.27 6.63
CA GLY A 234 2.83 -0.85 6.29
C GLY A 234 3.94 -0.62 7.33
N ARG A 235 3.83 0.44 8.13
CA ARG A 235 4.65 0.56 9.36
C ARG A 235 4.00 -0.22 10.51
N VAL A 236 4.77 -0.49 11.56
CA VAL A 236 4.23 -0.99 12.83
C VAL A 236 3.58 0.18 13.59
N PRO A 237 2.27 0.14 13.88
CA PRO A 237 1.61 1.18 14.67
C PRO A 237 2.18 1.24 16.09
N GLU A 238 2.27 2.45 16.64
CA GLU A 238 2.76 2.67 18.02
C GLU A 238 1.72 2.20 19.05
N GLU A 239 0.44 2.40 18.75
CA GLU A 239 -0.67 2.03 19.63
C GLU A 239 -1.09 0.59 19.34
N THR A 240 -1.09 -0.26 20.38
CA THR A 240 -1.44 -1.68 20.22
C THR A 240 -2.91 -1.91 19.82
N GLY A 241 -3.75 -0.89 19.97
CA GLY A 241 -5.14 -0.93 19.51
C GLY A 241 -5.27 -0.94 17.98
N ASP A 242 -4.26 -0.45 17.27
CA ASP A 242 -4.22 -0.39 15.80
C ASP A 242 -3.49 -1.60 15.20
N TRP A 243 -3.11 -2.58 16.03
CA TRP A 243 -2.45 -3.79 15.56
C TRP A 243 -3.45 -4.76 14.91
N PRO A 244 -3.01 -5.53 13.89
CA PRO A 244 -3.83 -6.61 13.34
C PRO A 244 -4.19 -7.66 14.39
N VAL A 245 -5.38 -8.25 14.21
CA VAL A 245 -5.99 -9.18 15.16
C VAL A 245 -6.02 -10.59 14.58
N LEU A 246 -5.74 -11.57 15.44
CA LEU A 246 -5.93 -13.00 15.20
C LEU A 246 -6.91 -13.55 16.24
N ALA A 247 -8.00 -14.17 15.77
CA ALA A 247 -8.96 -14.89 16.61
C ALA A 247 -9.21 -16.28 16.03
N LEU A 248 -8.99 -17.31 16.85
CA LEU A 248 -9.12 -18.72 16.43
C LEU A 248 -10.08 -19.44 17.38
N GLU A 249 -11.18 -19.96 16.83
CA GLU A 249 -12.24 -20.58 17.63
C GLU A 249 -11.72 -21.75 18.48
N GLY A 250 -12.03 -21.72 19.78
CA GLY A 250 -11.61 -22.77 20.73
C GLY A 250 -10.10 -22.84 20.96
N THR A 251 -9.35 -21.80 20.61
CA THR A 251 -7.89 -21.72 20.81
C THR A 251 -7.57 -20.57 21.74
N GLU A 252 -6.89 -20.86 22.84
CA GLU A 252 -6.30 -19.81 23.69
C GLU A 252 -5.01 -19.31 23.05
N LEU A 253 -4.97 -18.02 22.72
CA LEU A 253 -3.81 -17.35 22.14
C LEU A 253 -3.18 -16.40 23.17
N ALA A 254 -1.89 -16.15 23.01
CA ALA A 254 -1.23 -15.08 23.74
C ALA A 254 -1.88 -13.73 23.37
N ARG A 255 -1.95 -12.81 24.35
CA ARG A 255 -2.51 -11.46 24.13
C ARG A 255 -1.77 -10.69 23.04
N GLN A 256 -0.47 -10.94 22.91
CA GLN A 256 0.41 -10.38 21.90
C GLN A 256 1.37 -11.49 21.46
N MET A 257 1.76 -11.45 20.19
CA MET A 257 2.73 -12.36 19.58
C MET A 257 3.42 -11.65 18.43
N ASP A 258 4.61 -12.10 18.07
CA ASP A 258 5.28 -11.59 16.88
C ASP A 258 4.53 -12.04 15.63
N ALA A 259 4.55 -11.22 14.58
CA ALA A 259 3.85 -11.54 13.33
C ALA A 259 4.30 -12.90 12.72
N VAL A 260 5.56 -13.27 12.90
CA VAL A 260 6.12 -14.56 12.44
C VAL A 260 5.53 -15.77 13.16
N GLU A 261 4.91 -15.59 14.33
CA GLU A 261 4.29 -16.66 15.11
C GLU A 261 2.86 -16.97 14.64
N VAL A 262 2.22 -16.06 13.89
CA VAL A 262 0.84 -16.21 13.41
C VAL A 262 0.66 -17.43 12.51
N PHE A 263 1.57 -17.63 11.54
CA PHE A 263 1.47 -18.74 10.59
C PHE A 263 1.49 -20.13 11.27
N PRO A 264 2.42 -20.43 12.19
CA PRO A 264 2.35 -21.65 13.01
C PRO A 264 1.02 -21.87 13.73
N GLN A 265 0.39 -20.82 14.28
CA GLN A 265 -0.91 -20.95 14.95
C GLN A 265 -2.02 -21.32 13.96
N LEU A 266 -2.05 -20.68 12.78
CA LEU A 266 -3.01 -21.00 11.71
C LEU A 266 -2.87 -22.44 11.25
N VAL A 267 -1.64 -22.94 11.08
CA VAL A 267 -1.39 -24.33 10.69
C VAL A 267 -1.88 -25.31 11.75
N ARG A 268 -1.60 -25.04 13.03
CA ARG A 268 -2.09 -25.86 14.15
C ARG A 268 -3.62 -25.87 14.20
N PHE A 269 -4.24 -24.70 14.07
CA PHE A 269 -5.69 -24.55 14.05
C PHE A 269 -6.32 -25.34 12.90
N ALA A 270 -5.79 -25.24 11.69
CA ALA A 270 -6.30 -25.97 10.53
C ALA A 270 -6.19 -27.50 10.69
N ARG A 271 -5.11 -28.00 11.30
CA ARG A 271 -4.84 -29.43 11.47
C ARG A 271 -5.52 -30.08 12.67
N ALA A 272 -5.91 -29.31 13.69
CA ALA A 272 -6.55 -29.84 14.89
C ALA A 272 -7.95 -30.48 14.64
N SER A 273 -8.46 -30.43 13.40
CA SER A 273 -9.72 -31.08 12.99
C SER A 273 -9.55 -32.55 12.55
N GLU A 274 -8.33 -33.10 12.58
CA GLU A 274 -8.00 -34.46 12.11
C GLU A 274 -7.95 -35.53 13.22
N GLY A 275 -8.35 -35.21 14.46
CA GLY A 275 -8.46 -36.16 15.58
C GLY A 275 -9.88 -36.25 16.13
#